data_AF-A0A3N5NMJ8-F1
#
_entry.id   AF-A0A3N5NMJ8-F1
#
_cell.length_a   1.000
_cell.length_b   1.000
_cell.length_c   1.000
_cell.angle_alpha   90.00
_cell.angle_beta   90.00
_cell.angle_gamma   90.00
#
_symmetry.space_group_name_H-M   'P 1'
#
loop_
_entity.id
_entity.type
_entity.pdbx_description
1 polymer ?
#
loop_
_entity_poly.entity_id
_entity_poly.type
_entity_poly.pdbx_seq_one_letter_code
_entity_poly.pdbx_strand_id
1 'polypeptide(L)'
;MKETLEALGTVDKYTELFYGNRDQIGQYDPAFLSDLREKAIRSFQETGFPLKKNENYRYTHLEPVFGGEMSFHFQPREISFDERELFRCDVPMLDSQVLMVLDGFFYSTRDTSLYEPGNGIIYGSLQEAMRRYPDLVGRYLGKNASLKEEP
;
A
#
# COMPACT_ATOMS: atom_id res chain seq x y z
N MET A 1 -16.02 7.92 26.54
CA MET A 1 -16.46 6.50 26.51
C MET A 1 -17.01 6.13 25.14
N LYS A 2 -18.05 6.79 24.62
CA LYS A 2 -18.66 6.46 23.31
C LYS A 2 -17.66 6.51 22.12
N GLU A 3 -16.92 7.61 21.96
CA GLU A 3 -15.88 7.72 20.89
C GLU A 3 -14.78 6.65 20.99
N THR A 4 -14.44 6.20 22.20
CA THR A 4 -13.42 5.15 22.41
C THR A 4 -13.96 3.76 22.04
N LEU A 5 -15.24 3.49 22.32
CA LEU A 5 -15.93 2.25 21.95
C LEU A 5 -16.17 2.17 20.43
N GLU A 6 -16.51 3.29 19.79
CA GLU A 6 -16.64 3.37 18.32
C GLU A 6 -15.28 3.14 17.64
N ALA A 7 -14.21 3.77 18.13
CA ALA A 7 -12.87 3.55 17.61
C ALA A 7 -12.37 2.10 17.78
N LEU A 8 -12.69 1.44 18.89
CA LEU A 8 -12.41 0.01 19.08
C LEU A 8 -13.14 -0.84 18.04
N GLY A 9 -14.43 -0.56 17.78
CA GLY A 9 -15.19 -1.27 16.75
C GLY A 9 -14.62 -1.10 15.34
N THR A 10 -14.11 0.08 15.01
CA THR A 10 -13.46 0.32 13.71
C THR A 10 -12.10 -0.36 13.62
N VAL A 11 -11.30 -0.43 14.70
CA VAL A 11 -10.05 -1.20 14.73
C VAL A 11 -10.31 -2.70 14.51
N ASP A 12 -11.31 -3.26 15.18
CA ASP A 12 -11.71 -4.66 15.02
C ASP A 12 -12.11 -4.96 13.58
N LYS A 13 -12.91 -4.09 12.96
CA LYS A 13 -13.30 -4.20 11.53
C LYS A 13 -12.10 -4.36 10.60
N TYR A 14 -11.07 -3.51 10.69
CA TYR A 14 -9.90 -3.59 9.80
C TYR A 14 -8.98 -4.76 10.15
N THR A 15 -8.94 -5.14 11.41
CA THR A 15 -8.22 -6.33 11.88
C THR A 15 -8.82 -7.59 11.27
N GLU A 16 -10.15 -7.76 11.39
CA GLU A 16 -10.87 -8.88 10.81
C GLU A 16 -10.76 -8.89 9.28
N LEU A 17 -10.84 -7.72 8.64
CA LEU A 17 -10.65 -7.56 7.20
C LEU A 17 -9.26 -8.05 6.76
N PHE A 18 -8.20 -7.68 7.48
CA PHE A 18 -6.84 -8.12 7.17
C PHE A 18 -6.69 -9.64 7.32
N TYR A 19 -7.04 -10.20 8.48
CA TYR A 19 -6.85 -11.63 8.73
C TYR A 19 -7.76 -12.50 7.85
N GLY A 20 -9.00 -12.06 7.58
CA GLY A 20 -9.94 -12.76 6.71
C GLY A 20 -9.52 -12.80 5.24
N ASN A 21 -8.65 -11.88 4.80
CA ASN A 21 -8.18 -11.79 3.42
C ASN A 21 -6.65 -11.98 3.30
N ARG A 22 -5.98 -12.47 4.35
CA ARG A 22 -4.52 -12.56 4.44
C ARG A 22 -3.92 -13.32 3.26
N ASP A 23 -4.54 -14.42 2.86
CA ASP A 23 -4.05 -15.25 1.76
C ASP A 23 -4.10 -14.51 0.42
N GLN A 24 -5.13 -13.70 0.19
CA GLN A 24 -5.24 -12.88 -1.02
C GLN A 24 -4.26 -11.70 -0.99
N ILE A 25 -4.14 -11.02 0.16
CA ILE A 25 -3.22 -9.89 0.34
C ILE A 25 -1.77 -10.35 0.17
N GLY A 26 -1.42 -11.50 0.73
CA GLY A 26 -0.06 -12.04 0.80
C GLY A 26 0.30 -13.06 -0.28
N GLN A 27 -0.56 -13.27 -1.29
CA GLN A 27 -0.42 -14.34 -2.28
C GLN A 27 0.98 -14.41 -2.93
N TYR A 28 1.62 -13.26 -3.12
CA TYR A 28 2.93 -13.13 -3.76
C TYR A 28 3.99 -12.51 -2.84
N ASP A 29 3.71 -12.43 -1.55
CA ASP A 29 4.62 -11.80 -0.61
C ASP A 29 5.83 -12.71 -0.33
N PRO A 30 7.08 -12.18 -0.41
CA PRO A 30 8.22 -12.86 0.17
C PRO A 30 8.11 -12.85 1.70
N ALA A 31 8.79 -13.78 2.37
CA ALA A 31 8.72 -13.95 3.83
C ALA A 31 8.94 -12.65 4.61
N PHE A 32 9.90 -11.81 4.19
CA PHE A 32 10.19 -10.55 4.87
C PHE A 32 9.01 -9.56 4.81
N LEU A 33 8.21 -9.58 3.73
CA LEU A 33 7.06 -8.69 3.59
C LEU A 33 5.88 -9.19 4.43
N SER A 34 5.65 -10.51 4.43
CA SER A 34 4.66 -11.13 5.32
C SER A 34 4.92 -10.77 6.79
N ASP A 35 6.18 -10.81 7.23
CA ASP A 35 6.58 -10.39 8.58
C ASP A 35 6.36 -8.90 8.84
N LEU A 36 6.60 -8.04 7.84
CA LEU A 36 6.35 -6.60 7.96
C LEU A 36 4.85 -6.31 8.11
N ARG A 37 4.00 -6.98 7.33
CA ARG A 37 2.54 -6.82 7.41
C ARG A 37 1.99 -7.29 8.76
N GLU A 38 2.46 -8.44 9.24
CA GLU A 38 2.06 -8.97 10.55
C GLU A 38 2.44 -8.01 11.69
N LYS A 39 3.64 -7.42 11.64
CA LYS A 39 4.05 -6.40 12.62
C LYS A 39 3.18 -5.14 12.53
N ALA A 40 2.87 -4.70 11.31
CA ALA A 40 2.06 -3.51 11.09
C ALA A 40 0.63 -3.69 11.62
N ILE A 41 -0.03 -4.81 11.31
CA ILE A 41 -1.40 -5.05 11.78
C ILE A 41 -1.45 -5.18 13.31
N ARG A 42 -0.45 -5.83 13.93
CA ARG A 42 -0.37 -5.92 15.40
C ARG A 42 -0.15 -4.56 16.04
N SER A 43 0.73 -3.74 15.47
CA SER A 43 0.92 -2.38 15.94
C SER A 43 -0.39 -1.60 15.86
N PHE A 44 -1.11 -1.69 14.75
CA PHE A 44 -2.40 -1.04 14.57
C PHE A 44 -3.48 -1.56 15.53
N GLN A 45 -3.49 -2.85 15.86
CA GLN A 45 -4.38 -3.40 16.89
C GLN A 45 -4.10 -2.82 18.28
N GLU A 46 -2.82 -2.57 18.59
CA GLU A 46 -2.40 -2.01 19.88
C GLU A 46 -2.62 -0.49 19.97
N THR A 47 -2.31 0.25 18.90
CA THR A 47 -2.36 1.73 18.88
C THR A 47 -3.73 2.26 18.47
N GLY A 48 -4.43 1.57 17.58
CA GLY A 48 -5.69 1.97 16.99
C GLY A 48 -5.61 3.30 16.23
N PHE A 49 -6.76 3.91 15.96
CA PHE A 49 -6.77 5.25 15.35
C PHE A 49 -6.30 6.31 16.35
N PRO A 50 -5.58 7.35 15.89
CA PRO A 50 -5.18 8.45 16.75
C PRO A 50 -6.40 9.21 17.26
N LEU A 51 -6.45 9.42 18.57
CA LEU A 51 -7.49 10.19 19.23
C LEU A 51 -7.22 11.70 19.09
N LYS A 52 -8.25 12.54 19.14
CA LYS A 52 -8.13 14.03 19.09
C LYS A 52 -7.20 14.63 20.15
N LYS A 53 -6.89 13.89 21.22
CA LYS A 53 -5.93 14.29 22.27
C LYS A 53 -4.47 14.11 21.86
N ASN A 54 -4.20 13.40 20.76
CA ASN A 54 -2.88 13.33 20.14
C ASN A 54 -2.62 14.67 19.43
N GLU A 55 -1.51 15.34 19.77
CA GLU A 55 -1.14 16.65 19.23
C GLU A 55 -1.10 16.65 17.69
N ASN A 56 -0.57 15.58 17.10
CA ASN A 56 -0.46 15.41 15.64
C ASN A 56 -1.84 15.31 14.95
N TYR A 57 -2.90 14.97 15.70
CA TYR A 57 -4.26 14.75 15.19
C TYR A 57 -5.31 15.63 15.89
N ARG A 58 -4.87 16.70 16.56
CA ARG A 58 -5.76 17.56 17.36
C ARG A 58 -6.93 18.12 16.57
N TYR A 59 -6.69 18.43 15.29
CA TYR A 59 -7.67 19.03 14.39
C TYR A 59 -8.20 18.06 13.33
N THR A 60 -7.79 16.79 13.37
CA THR A 60 -8.13 15.79 12.36
C THR A 60 -8.61 14.52 13.03
N HIS A 61 -9.92 14.32 13.07
CA HIS A 61 -10.52 13.10 13.62
C HIS A 61 -10.64 12.04 12.53
N LEU A 62 -9.71 11.09 12.51
CA LEU A 62 -9.58 10.11 11.42
C LEU A 62 -10.62 9.00 11.47
N GLU A 63 -10.87 8.42 12.64
CA GLU A 63 -11.66 7.19 12.79
C GLU A 63 -13.03 7.21 12.07
N PRO A 64 -13.85 8.29 12.13
CA PRO A 64 -15.16 8.28 11.49
C PRO A 64 -15.11 8.17 9.97
N VAL A 65 -14.00 8.56 9.33
CA VAL A 65 -13.80 8.39 7.88
C VAL A 65 -13.74 6.91 7.52
N PHE A 66 -13.25 6.08 8.43
CA PHE A 66 -13.03 4.65 8.24
C PHE A 66 -14.15 3.77 8.82
N GLY A 67 -15.04 4.35 9.63
CA GLY A 67 -16.21 3.67 10.20
C GLY A 67 -17.29 3.32 9.16
N GLY A 68 -17.40 4.07 8.06
CA GLY A 68 -18.43 3.89 7.03
C GLY A 68 -18.28 2.63 6.16
N GLU A 69 -19.27 2.37 5.30
CA GLU A 69 -19.19 1.30 4.29
C GLU A 69 -18.14 1.65 3.23
N MET A 70 -17.23 0.71 2.98
CA MET A 70 -16.16 0.83 2.00
C MET A 70 -16.07 -0.46 1.18
N SER A 71 -15.75 -0.32 -0.10
CA SER A 71 -15.49 -1.45 -0.99
C SER A 71 -14.00 -1.76 -1.01
N PHE A 72 -13.65 -3.03 -0.85
CA PHE A 72 -12.25 -3.48 -0.85
C PHE A 72 -11.98 -4.42 -2.02
N HIS A 73 -10.81 -4.23 -2.64
CA HIS A 73 -10.31 -5.08 -3.71
C HIS A 73 -8.87 -5.47 -3.39
N PHE A 74 -8.64 -6.77 -3.13
CA PHE A 74 -7.32 -7.32 -2.79
C PHE A 74 -6.59 -7.90 -4.00
N GLN A 75 -7.18 -7.78 -5.19
CA GLN A 75 -6.63 -8.23 -6.46
C GLN A 75 -6.84 -7.15 -7.52
N PRO A 76 -5.95 -7.06 -8.52
CA PRO A 76 -6.08 -6.08 -9.58
C PRO A 76 -7.38 -6.30 -10.36
N ARG A 77 -8.03 -5.21 -10.71
CA ARG A 77 -9.21 -5.24 -11.58
C ARG A 77 -8.78 -5.14 -13.04
N GLU A 78 -9.44 -5.91 -13.90
CA GLU A 78 -9.34 -5.72 -15.35
C GLU A 78 -10.08 -4.44 -15.73
N ILE A 79 -9.33 -3.33 -15.76
CA ILE A 79 -9.81 -2.02 -16.19
C ILE A 79 -8.94 -1.61 -17.37
N SER A 80 -9.55 -1.37 -18.53
CA SER A 80 -8.86 -0.89 -19.73
C SER A 80 -9.24 0.56 -20.02
N PHE A 81 -8.26 1.44 -20.16
CA PHE A 81 -8.43 2.81 -20.64
C PHE A 81 -7.24 3.22 -21.52
N ASP A 82 -7.40 4.24 -22.37
CA ASP A 82 -6.27 4.82 -23.10
C ASP A 82 -5.44 5.69 -22.14
N GLU A 83 -4.21 5.25 -21.86
CA GLU A 83 -3.28 5.93 -20.98
C GLU A 83 -3.03 7.39 -21.39
N ARG A 84 -3.08 7.67 -22.72
CA ARG A 84 -2.85 9.00 -23.30
C ARG A 84 -4.02 9.96 -23.06
N GLU A 85 -5.20 9.46 -22.71
CA GLU A 85 -6.34 10.28 -22.33
C GLU A 85 -6.28 10.69 -20.86
N LEU A 86 -5.65 9.88 -19.99
CA LEU A 86 -5.50 10.18 -18.56
C LEU A 86 -4.29 11.04 -18.23
N PHE A 87 -3.15 10.79 -18.89
CA PHE A 87 -1.92 11.53 -18.65
C PHE A 87 -1.31 12.03 -19.97
N ARG A 88 -1.42 13.35 -20.18
CA ARG A 88 -0.61 14.08 -21.16
C ARG A 88 0.37 14.95 -20.40
N CYS A 89 1.63 14.52 -20.36
CA CYS A 89 2.70 15.37 -19.84
C CYS A 89 3.04 16.40 -20.93
N ASP A 90 2.46 17.60 -20.84
CA ASP A 90 2.74 18.70 -21.77
C ASP A 90 4.02 19.47 -21.39
N VAL A 91 5.03 18.79 -20.83
CA VAL A 91 6.33 19.37 -20.52
C VAL A 91 7.25 19.16 -21.72
N PRO A 92 7.58 20.22 -22.50
CA PRO A 92 8.46 20.08 -23.64
C PRO A 92 9.86 19.66 -23.20
N MET A 93 10.51 18.80 -24.00
CA MET A 93 11.88 18.31 -23.80
C MET A 93 12.11 17.43 -22.55
N LEU A 94 11.07 16.78 -22.02
CA LEU A 94 11.21 15.77 -20.96
C LEU A 94 11.13 14.35 -21.54
N ASP A 95 12.24 13.62 -21.53
CA ASP A 95 12.24 12.17 -21.74
C ASP A 95 11.96 11.47 -20.41
N SER A 96 10.81 10.81 -20.30
CA SER A 96 10.37 10.17 -19.05
C SER A 96 9.64 8.86 -19.34
N GLN A 97 9.70 7.96 -18.35
CA GLN A 97 8.94 6.71 -18.36
C GLN A 97 7.80 6.84 -17.34
N VAL A 98 6.58 6.61 -17.79
CA VAL A 98 5.40 6.68 -16.93
C VAL A 98 5.17 5.31 -16.31
N LEU A 99 5.08 5.27 -14.98
CA LEU A 99 4.63 4.10 -14.23
C LEU A 99 3.28 4.43 -13.62
N MET A 100 2.29 3.57 -13.83
CA MET A 100 0.95 3.77 -13.32
C MET A 100 0.62 2.77 -12.22
N VAL A 101 -0.12 3.26 -11.23
CA VAL A 101 -0.72 2.45 -10.18
C VAL A 101 -2.21 2.73 -10.19
N LEU A 102 -3.02 1.69 -10.34
CA LEU A 102 -4.47 1.74 -10.31
C LEU A 102 -4.96 0.95 -9.11
N ASP A 103 -5.67 1.62 -8.20
CA ASP A 103 -6.20 1.02 -6.96
C ASP A 103 -5.16 0.22 -6.15
N GLY A 104 -3.91 0.68 -6.14
CA GLY A 104 -2.80 0.04 -5.42
C GLY A 104 -2.04 -1.03 -6.20
N PHE A 105 -2.42 -1.33 -7.44
CA PHE A 105 -1.76 -2.32 -8.30
C PHE A 105 -0.99 -1.66 -9.44
N PHE A 106 0.21 -2.17 -9.73
CA PHE A 106 0.97 -1.73 -10.90
C PHE A 106 0.17 -2.03 -12.17
N TYR A 107 -0.09 -0.99 -12.96
CA TYR A 107 -0.82 -1.10 -14.21
C TYR A 107 0.15 -1.11 -15.40
N SER A 108 -0.02 -2.11 -16.26
CA SER A 108 0.70 -2.23 -17.51
C SER A 108 -0.22 -2.82 -18.58
N THR A 109 -0.31 -2.14 -19.72
CA THR A 109 -0.95 -2.67 -20.94
C THR A 109 -0.05 -3.63 -21.73
N ARG A 110 1.20 -3.78 -21.29
CA ARG A 110 2.22 -4.65 -21.90
C ARG A 110 2.49 -5.86 -21.01
N ASP A 111 2.93 -6.96 -21.62
CA ASP A 111 3.38 -8.17 -20.91
C ASP A 111 4.61 -7.93 -20.02
N THR A 112 5.26 -6.78 -20.15
CA THR A 112 6.45 -6.40 -19.38
C THR A 112 6.06 -5.71 -18.07
N SER A 113 6.22 -6.41 -16.94
CA SER A 113 6.02 -5.83 -15.60
C SER A 113 7.30 -5.22 -14.99
N LEU A 114 8.47 -5.45 -15.58
CA LEU A 114 9.74 -4.85 -15.16
C LEU A 114 10.62 -4.49 -16.35
N TYR A 115 11.25 -3.32 -16.28
CA TYR A 115 12.15 -2.78 -17.29
C TYR A 115 13.58 -2.69 -16.77
N GLU A 116 14.53 -3.14 -17.59
CA GLU A 116 15.93 -3.31 -17.22
C GLU A 116 16.83 -2.91 -18.39
N PRO A 117 17.09 -1.60 -18.59
CA PRO A 117 17.86 -1.10 -19.74
C PRO A 117 19.36 -1.45 -19.71
N GLY A 118 19.82 -2.28 -18.77
CA GLY A 118 21.22 -2.77 -18.70
C GLY A 118 22.22 -1.79 -18.07
N ASN A 119 21.78 -0.65 -17.57
CA ASN A 119 22.60 0.34 -16.86
C ASN A 119 22.50 0.25 -15.33
N GLY A 120 21.97 -0.87 -14.81
CA GLY A 120 21.75 -1.10 -13.38
C GLY A 120 20.43 -0.57 -12.82
N ILE A 121 19.62 0.13 -13.63
CA ILE A 121 18.27 0.56 -13.23
C ILE A 121 17.28 -0.59 -13.43
N ILE A 122 16.42 -0.79 -12.43
CA ILE A 122 15.26 -1.70 -12.50
C ILE A 122 14.03 -0.89 -12.10
N TYR A 123 13.01 -0.83 -12.95
CA TYR A 123 11.77 -0.10 -12.66
C TYR A 123 10.54 -0.83 -13.21
N GLY A 124 9.40 -0.67 -12.53
CA GLY A 124 8.14 -1.35 -12.85
C GLY A 124 7.41 -1.84 -11.61
N SER A 125 6.78 -3.00 -11.70
CA SER A 125 6.04 -3.66 -10.63
C SER A 125 6.94 -4.04 -9.46
N LEU A 126 6.61 -3.53 -8.26
CA LEU A 126 7.29 -3.91 -7.03
C LEU A 126 7.08 -5.40 -6.70
N GLN A 127 5.91 -5.96 -7.00
CA GLN A 127 5.64 -7.39 -6.80
C GLN A 127 6.60 -8.25 -7.64
N GLU A 128 6.76 -7.90 -8.91
CA GLU A 128 7.68 -8.62 -9.80
C GLU A 128 9.15 -8.39 -9.38
N ALA A 129 9.48 -7.21 -8.88
CA ALA A 129 10.82 -6.93 -8.32
C ALA A 129 11.10 -7.79 -7.09
N MET A 130 10.12 -7.99 -6.21
CA MET A 130 10.24 -8.88 -5.06
C MET A 130 10.41 -10.35 -5.48
N ARG A 131 9.76 -10.77 -6.57
CA ARG A 131 9.89 -12.12 -7.12
C ARG A 131 11.26 -12.37 -7.74
N ARG A 132 11.76 -11.43 -8.55
CA ARG A 132 13.01 -11.59 -9.32
C ARG A 132 14.27 -11.17 -8.55
N TYR A 133 14.14 -10.20 -7.64
CA TYR A 133 15.24 -9.60 -6.88
C TYR A 133 14.94 -9.52 -5.38
N PRO A 134 14.52 -10.63 -4.71
CA PRO A 134 14.08 -10.61 -3.32
C PRO A 134 15.16 -10.07 -2.36
N ASP A 135 16.43 -10.43 -2.57
CA ASP A 135 17.54 -9.98 -1.72
C ASP A 135 17.81 -8.48 -1.84
N LEU A 136 17.66 -7.94 -3.06
CA LEU A 136 17.83 -6.50 -3.30
C LEU A 136 16.71 -5.73 -2.63
N VAL A 137 15.46 -6.14 -2.84
CA VAL A 137 14.30 -5.45 -2.26
C VAL A 137 14.30 -5.60 -0.73
N GLY A 138 14.51 -6.80 -0.21
CA GLY A 138 14.51 -7.09 1.23
C GLY A 138 15.61 -6.37 2.02
N ARG A 139 16.71 -5.98 1.35
CA ARG A 139 17.76 -5.16 1.96
C ARG A 139 17.28 -3.75 2.33
N TYR A 140 16.31 -3.20 1.60
CA TYR A 140 15.92 -1.79 1.74
C TYR A 140 14.45 -1.59 2.17
N LEU A 141 13.53 -2.47 1.77
CA LEU A 141 12.10 -2.30 2.08
C LEU A 141 11.85 -2.42 3.59
N GLY A 142 11.23 -1.39 4.17
CA GLY A 142 10.91 -1.33 5.60
C GLY A 142 12.13 -1.22 6.52
N LYS A 143 13.29 -0.74 6.01
CA LYS A 143 14.54 -0.61 6.79
C LYS A 143 14.96 0.85 7.02
N ASN A 144 14.69 1.73 6.07
CA ASN A 144 15.23 3.09 6.07
C ASN A 144 14.29 4.12 6.70
N ALA A 145 12.98 3.88 6.66
CA ALA A 145 11.98 4.69 7.34
C ALA A 145 11.64 4.07 8.71
N SER A 146 11.45 4.92 9.73
CA SER A 146 11.03 4.45 11.05
C SER A 146 9.62 3.89 10.99
N LEU A 147 9.41 2.70 11.56
CA LEU A 147 8.10 2.05 11.67
C LEU A 147 7.49 2.22 13.08
N LYS A 148 8.13 2.99 13.96
CA LYS A 148 7.76 3.10 15.39
C LYS A 148 6.95 4.35 15.74
N GLU A 149 6.73 5.24 14.79
CA GLU A 149 6.14 6.57 15.03
C GLU A 149 4.83 6.82 14.26
N GLU A 150 4.25 5.79 13.64
CA GLU A 150 2.96 5.90 12.97
C GLU A 150 1.88 5.32 13.90
N PRO A 151 1.05 6.16 14.56
CA PRO A 151 -0.07 5.71 15.36
C PRO A 151 -1.14 5.01 14.51
#